data_AF-A0A8S3HJX0-F1
#
_entry.id   AF-A0A8S3HJX0-F1
#
_cell.length_a   1.000
_cell.length_b   1.000
_cell.length_c   1.000
_cell.angle_alpha   90.00
_cell.angle_beta   90.00
_cell.angle_gamma   90.00
#
_symmetry.space_group_name_H-M   'P 1'
#
loop_
_entity.id
_entity.type
_entity.pdbx_description
1 polymer ?
#
loop_
_entity_poly.entity_id
_entity_poly.type
_entity_poly.pdbx_seq_one_letter_code
_entity_poly.pdbx_strand_id
1 'polypeptide(L)'
;MDHLVGLERPEFGKYVAKINAPIYMSEISKNFLSTMAPYRHLIPYFKTVPIDQPFALTIQSNDPVQAKLKEGANQDSIKNTLSSHTPDVGEKILVTCFGSGHCPGSMMVWIEGGHGNVLFTGDFRLYRGQTKRIKHLHRRRTNDVDTDETYVFKPIENLYIDMTFFRPDILHIPTREVSCEALILWIKGLVADKSNTANIYFKT
;
A
#
# COMPACT_ATOMS: atom_id res chain seq x y z
N MET A 1 -12.36 2.53 -6.06
CA MET A 1 -12.07 1.94 -7.40
C MET A 1 -11.05 2.78 -8.17
N ASP A 2 -10.86 4.03 -7.77
CA ASP A 2 -9.73 4.92 -8.09
C ASP A 2 -8.34 4.27 -8.06
N HIS A 3 -8.05 3.35 -7.13
CA HIS A 3 -6.74 2.65 -7.08
C HIS A 3 -6.62 1.45 -8.02
N LEU A 4 -7.67 1.11 -8.75
CA LEU A 4 -7.72 -0.08 -9.61
C LEU A 4 -7.83 0.25 -11.11
N VAL A 5 -7.71 1.53 -11.46
CA VAL A 5 -7.89 2.01 -12.83
C VAL A 5 -6.90 1.31 -13.77
N GLY A 6 -7.46 0.64 -14.78
CA GLY A 6 -6.69 -0.07 -15.80
C GLY A 6 -6.51 -1.56 -15.53
N LEU A 7 -6.69 -2.04 -14.29
CA LEU A 7 -6.62 -3.48 -14.00
C LEU A 7 -7.78 -4.26 -14.63
N GLU A 8 -8.91 -3.61 -14.88
CA GLU A 8 -10.06 -4.22 -15.56
C GLU A 8 -9.84 -4.47 -17.06
N ARG A 9 -8.81 -3.84 -17.64
CA ARG A 9 -8.60 -3.84 -19.09
C ARG A 9 -8.00 -5.17 -19.56
N PRO A 10 -8.62 -5.85 -20.55
CA PRO A 10 -8.07 -7.08 -21.11
C PRO A 10 -6.64 -6.94 -21.66
N GLU A 11 -6.28 -5.74 -22.15
CA GLU A 11 -4.93 -5.43 -22.63
C GLU A 11 -3.89 -5.53 -21.52
N PHE A 12 -4.24 -5.08 -20.31
CA PHE A 12 -3.38 -5.22 -19.14
C PHE A 12 -3.20 -6.70 -18.79
N GLY A 13 -4.27 -7.48 -18.79
CA GLY A 13 -4.21 -8.94 -18.65
C GLY A 13 -3.29 -9.64 -19.63
N LYS A 14 -3.41 -9.31 -20.92
CA LYS A 14 -2.53 -9.83 -21.99
C LYS A 14 -1.07 -9.46 -21.75
N TYR A 15 -0.81 -8.24 -21.30
CA TYR A 15 0.54 -7.78 -20.98
C TYR A 15 1.12 -8.55 -19.78
N VAL A 16 0.38 -8.63 -18.66
CA VAL A 16 0.76 -9.38 -17.46
C VAL A 16 1.06 -10.85 -17.80
N ALA A 17 0.23 -11.47 -18.64
CA ALA A 17 0.45 -12.83 -19.13
C ALA A 17 1.74 -12.96 -19.95
N LYS A 18 2.01 -12.00 -20.85
CA LYS A 18 3.22 -11.97 -21.67
C LYS A 18 4.50 -11.85 -20.83
N ILE A 19 4.47 -11.03 -19.78
CA ILE A 19 5.63 -10.78 -18.92
C ILE A 19 5.70 -11.68 -17.68
N ASN A 20 4.71 -12.57 -17.51
CA ASN A 20 4.54 -13.46 -16.37
C ASN A 20 4.74 -12.75 -15.01
N ALA A 21 4.19 -11.54 -14.87
CA ALA A 21 4.41 -10.71 -13.69
C ALA A 21 3.34 -10.97 -12.61
N PRO A 22 3.75 -11.25 -11.35
CA PRO A 22 2.81 -11.35 -10.25
C PRO A 22 2.27 -9.97 -9.84
N ILE A 23 1.00 -9.95 -9.45
CA ILE A 23 0.34 -8.78 -8.85
C ILE A 23 0.22 -9.04 -7.35
N TYR A 24 1.01 -8.31 -6.56
CA TYR A 24 1.08 -8.48 -5.11
C TYR A 24 -0.04 -7.73 -4.40
N MET A 25 -0.70 -8.38 -3.45
CA MET A 25 -1.80 -7.79 -2.67
C MET A 25 -2.03 -8.54 -1.34
N SER A 26 -2.88 -7.98 -0.47
CA SER A 26 -3.32 -8.69 0.73
C SER A 26 -4.23 -9.87 0.35
N GLU A 27 -4.33 -10.86 1.23
CA GLU A 27 -5.28 -11.96 1.06
C GLU A 27 -6.73 -11.47 0.96
N ILE A 28 -7.10 -10.47 1.76
CA ILE A 28 -8.43 -9.86 1.74
C ILE A 28 -8.70 -9.23 0.38
N SER A 29 -7.77 -8.43 -0.16
CA SER A 29 -7.91 -7.82 -1.48
C SER A 29 -8.01 -8.86 -2.58
N LYS A 30 -7.21 -9.94 -2.50
CA LYS A 30 -7.32 -11.07 -3.45
C LYS A 30 -8.71 -11.69 -3.43
N ASN A 31 -9.25 -11.94 -2.24
CA ASN A 31 -10.58 -12.53 -2.10
C ASN A 31 -11.66 -11.62 -2.69
N PHE A 32 -11.63 -10.32 -2.39
CA PHE A 32 -12.56 -9.35 -2.99
C PHE A 32 -12.45 -9.33 -4.51
N LEU A 33 -11.26 -9.09 -5.06
CA LEU A 33 -11.07 -8.95 -6.51
C LEU A 33 -11.41 -10.23 -7.27
N SER A 34 -11.15 -11.40 -6.69
CA SER A 34 -11.46 -12.69 -7.34
C SER A 34 -12.97 -12.92 -7.52
N THR A 35 -13.81 -12.29 -6.71
CA THR A 35 -15.28 -12.37 -6.85
C THR A 35 -15.84 -11.45 -7.93
N MET A 36 -15.08 -10.43 -8.33
CA MET A 36 -15.55 -9.39 -9.25
C MET A 36 -15.28 -9.78 -10.70
N ALA A 37 -16.34 -9.82 -11.52
CA ALA A 37 -16.26 -10.25 -12.91
C ALA A 37 -15.18 -9.53 -13.75
N PRO A 38 -14.96 -8.20 -13.63
CA PRO A 38 -13.96 -7.49 -14.43
C PRO A 38 -12.51 -7.98 -14.22
N TYR A 39 -12.17 -8.51 -13.03
CA TYR A 39 -10.79 -8.85 -12.68
C TYR A 39 -10.47 -10.35 -12.80
N ARG A 40 -11.42 -11.17 -13.25
CA ARG A 40 -11.23 -12.63 -13.37
C ARG A 40 -10.02 -13.01 -14.24
N HIS A 41 -9.74 -12.21 -15.25
CA HIS A 41 -8.62 -12.42 -16.17
C HIS A 41 -7.23 -12.24 -15.51
N LEU A 42 -7.18 -11.64 -14.31
CA LEU A 42 -5.95 -11.45 -13.55
C LEU A 42 -5.74 -12.46 -12.41
N ILE A 43 -6.76 -13.28 -12.08
CA ILE A 43 -6.71 -14.25 -10.97
C ILE A 43 -5.44 -15.12 -10.98
N PRO A 44 -4.97 -15.67 -12.12
CA PRO A 44 -3.77 -16.49 -12.16
C PRO A 44 -2.49 -15.75 -11.69
N TYR A 45 -2.49 -14.42 -11.74
CA TYR A 45 -1.34 -13.57 -11.42
C TYR A 45 -1.42 -12.96 -10.02
N PHE A 46 -2.54 -13.11 -9.30
CA PHE A 46 -2.70 -12.59 -7.94
C PHE A 46 -1.84 -13.38 -6.93
N LYS A 47 -0.89 -12.69 -6.32
CA LYS A 47 0.00 -13.22 -5.30
C LYS A 47 -0.24 -12.51 -3.97
N THR A 48 -0.52 -13.30 -2.94
CA THR A 48 -0.66 -12.76 -1.59
C THR A 48 0.72 -12.49 -0.99
N VAL A 49 0.80 -11.45 -0.17
CA VAL A 49 2.00 -11.10 0.60
C VAL A 49 1.75 -11.29 2.10
N PRO A 50 2.78 -11.66 2.88
CA PRO A 50 2.64 -11.72 4.32
C PRO A 50 2.50 -10.29 4.89
N ILE A 51 1.69 -10.16 5.93
CA ILE A 51 1.47 -8.90 6.66
C ILE A 51 2.41 -8.87 7.88
N ASP A 52 2.99 -7.70 8.16
CA ASP A 52 3.89 -7.47 9.28
C ASP A 52 5.11 -8.41 9.27
N GLN A 53 5.51 -8.89 8.09
CA GLN A 53 6.69 -9.75 7.92
C GLN A 53 7.43 -9.34 6.64
N PRO A 54 8.77 -9.16 6.72
CA PRO A 54 9.57 -8.84 5.56
C PRO A 54 9.71 -10.06 4.63
N PHE A 55 9.63 -9.83 3.33
CA PHE A 55 9.87 -10.84 2.30
C PHE A 55 10.74 -10.25 1.19
N ALA A 56 11.61 -11.09 0.61
CA ALA A 56 12.50 -10.65 -0.46
C ALA A 56 11.80 -10.72 -1.82
N LEU A 57 11.95 -9.68 -2.63
CA LEU A 57 11.62 -9.68 -4.06
C LEU A 57 12.88 -9.50 -4.88
N THR A 58 12.93 -10.13 -6.05
CA THR A 58 13.98 -9.91 -7.04
C THR A 58 13.39 -9.10 -8.18
N ILE A 59 13.98 -7.94 -8.46
CA ILE A 59 13.58 -7.08 -9.57
C ILE A 59 13.86 -7.83 -10.87
N GLN A 60 12.81 -8.14 -11.62
CA GLN A 60 12.93 -8.78 -12.92
C GLN A 60 12.85 -7.73 -14.02
N SER A 61 13.74 -7.81 -15.01
CA SER A 61 13.60 -7.05 -16.25
C SER A 61 12.66 -7.80 -17.16
N ASN A 62 11.37 -7.51 -17.04
CA ASN A 62 10.39 -8.09 -17.96
C ASN A 62 9.94 -7.11 -19.04
N ASP A 63 10.67 -6.00 -19.23
CA ASP A 63 10.50 -5.12 -20.39
C ASP A 63 11.41 -5.59 -21.55
N PRO A 64 10.85 -6.15 -22.64
CA PRO A 64 11.62 -6.52 -23.82
C PRO A 64 12.30 -5.32 -24.53
N VAL A 65 11.94 -4.08 -24.22
CA VAL A 65 12.58 -2.87 -24.73
C VAL A 65 13.90 -2.57 -24.01
N GLN A 66 13.92 -2.70 -22.67
CA GLN A 66 15.14 -2.55 -21.85
C GLN A 66 16.15 -3.67 -22.09
N ALA A 67 15.67 -4.90 -22.32
CA ALA A 67 16.54 -6.04 -22.67
C ALA A 67 17.31 -5.82 -23.98
N LYS A 68 16.70 -5.19 -24.99
CA LYS A 68 17.34 -4.88 -26.29
C LYS A 68 18.34 -3.72 -26.23
N LEU A 69 18.18 -2.77 -25.30
CA LEU A 69 19.10 -1.63 -25.17
C LEU A 69 20.48 -2.04 -24.61
N LYS A 70 20.56 -3.14 -23.84
CA LYS A 70 21.84 -3.65 -23.30
C LYS A 70 22.72 -4.34 -24.35
N GLU A 71 22.18 -4.78 -25.49
CA GLU A 71 22.94 -5.52 -26.50
C GLU A 71 23.57 -4.65 -27.60
N GLY A 72 23.40 -3.32 -27.62
CA GLY A 72 23.95 -2.53 -28.74
C GLY A 72 23.99 -1.01 -28.65
N ALA A 73 23.78 -0.36 -27.50
CA ALA A 73 23.78 1.11 -27.44
C ALA A 73 25.04 1.71 -26.82
N ASN A 74 25.72 2.55 -27.60
CA ASN A 74 26.80 3.44 -27.19
C ASN A 74 26.31 4.34 -26.04
N GLN A 75 27.03 4.30 -24.91
CA GLN A 75 26.60 4.88 -23.63
C GLN A 75 26.93 6.37 -23.52
N ASP A 76 26.32 7.26 -24.29
CA ASP A 76 26.47 8.69 -24.02
C ASP A 76 25.21 9.48 -24.39
N SER A 77 24.66 10.19 -23.38
CA SER A 77 23.90 11.46 -23.45
C SER A 77 22.54 11.60 -22.74
N ILE A 78 21.96 10.59 -22.06
CA ILE A 78 20.75 10.82 -21.22
C ILE A 78 20.76 9.97 -19.93
N LYS A 79 21.76 10.13 -19.06
CA LYS A 79 21.89 9.27 -17.85
C LYS A 79 21.91 9.96 -16.48
N ASN A 80 22.08 11.27 -16.35
CA ASN A 80 22.54 11.80 -15.05
C ASN A 80 21.49 12.04 -13.95
N THR A 81 20.25 11.53 -14.06
CA THR A 81 19.29 11.62 -12.93
C THR A 81 18.36 10.41 -12.80
N LEU A 82 18.01 9.75 -13.91
CA LEU A 82 17.18 8.52 -13.89
C LEU A 82 18.00 7.23 -13.74
N SER A 83 19.26 7.21 -14.17
CA SER A 83 20.07 5.98 -14.11
C SER A 83 20.53 5.61 -12.70
N SER A 84 20.63 6.58 -11.79
CA SER A 84 21.04 6.34 -10.40
C SER A 84 19.93 5.81 -9.49
N HIS A 85 18.68 5.77 -9.96
CA HIS A 85 17.51 5.34 -9.18
C HIS A 85 16.70 4.24 -9.89
N THR A 86 17.21 3.74 -11.02
CA THR A 86 16.63 2.57 -11.67
C THR A 86 17.22 1.33 -11.01
N PRO A 87 16.42 0.48 -10.34
CA PRO A 87 16.94 -0.71 -9.70
C PRO A 87 17.55 -1.67 -10.72
N ASP A 88 18.59 -2.37 -10.31
CA ASP A 88 19.28 -3.31 -11.18
C ASP A 88 18.43 -4.55 -11.42
N VAL A 89 18.51 -5.08 -12.64
CA VAL A 89 17.91 -6.37 -12.97
C VAL A 89 18.58 -7.45 -12.14
N GLY A 90 17.80 -8.20 -11.37
CA GLY A 90 18.30 -9.18 -10.41
C GLY A 90 18.60 -8.61 -9.02
N GLU A 91 18.42 -7.30 -8.80
CA GLU A 91 18.52 -6.69 -7.47
C GLU A 91 17.50 -7.31 -6.53
N LYS A 92 17.95 -7.67 -5.33
CA LYS A 92 17.07 -8.13 -4.25
C LYS A 92 16.69 -6.94 -3.39
N ILE A 93 15.38 -6.75 -3.24
CA ILE A 93 14.80 -5.78 -2.31
C ILE A 93 14.07 -6.52 -1.18
N LEU A 94 14.01 -5.91 -0.01
CA LEU A 94 13.21 -6.38 1.11
C LEU A 94 11.92 -5.56 1.16
N VAL A 95 10.78 -6.24 1.16
CA VAL A 95 9.46 -5.61 1.18
C VAL A 95 8.74 -6.03 2.45
N THR A 96 8.12 -5.09 3.14
CA THR A 96 7.22 -5.35 4.27
C THR A 96 5.90 -4.63 4.03
N CYS A 97 4.79 -5.37 4.10
CA CYS A 97 3.45 -4.80 4.00
C CYS A 97 2.78 -4.80 5.37
N PHE A 98 2.10 -3.71 5.74
CA PHE A 98 1.38 -3.59 7.01
C PHE A 98 0.11 -2.76 6.84
N GLY A 99 -0.89 -2.96 7.70
CA GLY A 99 -2.22 -2.38 7.50
C GLY A 99 -2.21 -0.84 7.44
N SER A 100 -2.92 -0.25 6.47
CA SER A 100 -3.02 1.23 6.36
C SER A 100 -4.17 1.83 7.16
N GLY A 101 -5.12 1.00 7.62
CA GLY A 101 -6.28 1.44 8.42
C GLY A 101 -7.40 2.11 7.61
N HIS A 102 -7.30 2.11 6.27
CA HIS A 102 -8.28 2.73 5.39
C HIS A 102 -9.51 1.83 5.12
N CYS A 103 -9.30 0.59 4.68
CA CYS A 103 -10.35 -0.40 4.43
C CYS A 103 -9.86 -1.84 4.65
N PRO A 104 -10.75 -2.86 4.69
CA PRO A 104 -10.32 -4.26 4.78
C PRO A 104 -9.35 -4.62 3.64
N GLY A 105 -8.17 -5.12 3.99
CA GLY A 105 -7.13 -5.49 3.03
C GLY A 105 -6.24 -4.36 2.53
N SER A 106 -6.49 -3.12 2.95
CA SER A 106 -5.61 -1.97 2.67
C SER A 106 -4.26 -2.10 3.39
N MET A 107 -3.17 -1.78 2.70
CA MET A 107 -1.81 -1.92 3.19
C MET A 107 -0.96 -0.73 2.78
N MET A 108 -0.03 -0.35 3.66
CA MET A 108 1.17 0.39 3.31
C MET A 108 2.26 -0.59 2.89
N VAL A 109 3.19 -0.14 2.06
CA VAL A 109 4.33 -0.92 1.56
C VAL A 109 5.63 -0.21 1.89
N TRP A 110 6.48 -0.90 2.64
CA TRP A 110 7.83 -0.48 2.98
C TRP A 110 8.83 -1.29 2.17
N ILE A 111 9.75 -0.61 1.48
CA ILE A 111 10.75 -1.22 0.60
C ILE A 111 12.13 -0.79 1.06
N GLU A 112 13.04 -1.74 1.26
CA GLU A 112 14.46 -1.53 1.56
C GLU A 112 15.29 -2.13 0.42
N GLY A 113 16.16 -1.33 -0.19
CA GLY A 113 16.99 -1.73 -1.33
C GLY A 113 18.32 -0.99 -1.39
N GLY A 114 19.14 -1.28 -2.41
CA GLY A 114 20.46 -0.64 -2.57
C GLY A 114 20.39 0.87 -2.87
N HIS A 115 19.22 1.33 -3.29
CA HIS A 115 18.94 2.70 -3.71
C HIS A 115 18.17 3.53 -2.66
N GLY A 116 18.13 3.06 -1.41
CA GLY A 116 17.42 3.71 -0.31
C GLY A 116 16.08 3.04 0.01
N ASN A 117 15.48 3.49 1.10
CA ASN A 117 14.21 3.01 1.62
C ASN A 117 13.05 3.88 1.15
N VAL A 118 11.94 3.21 0.83
CA VAL A 118 10.74 3.85 0.29
C VAL A 118 9.51 3.41 1.06
N LEU A 119 8.66 4.36 1.42
CA LEU A 119 7.34 4.09 2.00
C LEU A 119 6.24 4.55 1.05
N PHE A 120 5.37 3.62 0.65
CA PHE A 120 4.11 3.91 -0.02
C PHE A 120 2.96 3.70 0.97
N THR A 121 2.17 4.73 1.23
CA THR A 121 1.07 4.59 2.19
C THR A 121 -0.19 3.99 1.57
N GLY A 122 -0.38 4.15 0.25
CA GLY A 122 -1.72 4.09 -0.34
C GLY A 122 -2.66 5.07 0.39
N ASP A 123 -3.96 4.84 0.32
CA ASP A 123 -4.87 5.52 1.24
C ASP A 123 -4.68 4.95 2.65
N PHE A 124 -4.50 5.84 3.63
CA PHE A 124 -4.24 5.43 4.99
C PHE A 124 -4.97 6.30 6.00
N ARG A 125 -5.20 5.73 7.17
CA ARG A 125 -5.71 6.47 8.32
C ARG A 125 -5.11 5.91 9.59
N LEU A 126 -4.11 6.62 10.10
CA LEU A 126 -3.48 6.31 11.37
C LEU A 126 -3.92 7.31 12.44
N TYR A 127 -4.07 6.85 13.68
CA TYR A 127 -4.28 7.75 14.83
C TYR A 127 -2.94 8.21 15.42
N ARG A 128 -2.97 9.31 16.16
CA ARG A 128 -1.76 9.88 16.78
C ARG A 128 -1.05 8.84 17.65
N GLY A 129 0.24 8.61 17.37
CA GLY A 129 1.06 7.65 18.11
C GLY A 129 1.01 6.21 17.59
N GLN A 130 0.12 5.89 16.64
CA GLN A 130 0.06 4.54 16.05
C GLN A 130 1.33 4.18 15.28
N THR A 131 1.98 5.16 14.65
CA THR A 131 3.23 4.96 13.90
C THR A 131 4.32 4.35 14.76
N LYS A 132 4.43 4.70 16.05
CA LYS A 132 5.39 4.10 17.01
C LYS A 132 5.24 2.59 17.17
N ARG A 133 4.06 2.04 16.87
CA ARG A 133 3.78 0.60 16.95
C ARG A 133 4.16 -0.15 15.69
N ILE A 134 4.46 0.55 14.59
CA ILE A 134 4.88 -0.04 13.32
C ILE A 134 6.39 -0.34 13.40
N LYS A 135 6.73 -1.46 14.06
CA LYS A 135 8.11 -1.83 14.39
C LYS A 135 9.03 -1.90 13.17
N HIS A 136 8.51 -2.22 12.00
CA HIS A 136 9.28 -2.32 10.74
C HIS A 136 9.90 -1.00 10.29
N LEU A 137 9.29 0.12 10.67
CA LEU A 137 9.81 1.47 10.40
C LEU A 137 10.88 1.90 11.41
N HIS A 138 11.17 1.09 12.43
CA HIS A 138 12.10 1.43 13.50
C HIS A 138 13.34 0.55 13.43
N ARG A 139 14.46 1.12 13.90
CA ARG A 139 15.70 0.40 14.19
C ARG A 139 16.11 0.71 15.62
N ARG A 140 16.79 -0.24 16.25
CA ARG A 140 17.41 0.00 17.55
C ARG A 140 18.59 0.94 17.37
N ARG A 141 18.67 1.98 18.20
CA ARG A 141 19.85 2.82 18.34
C ARG A 141 20.94 1.98 18.99
N THR A 142 22.08 1.83 18.30
CA THR A 142 23.23 1.13 18.88
C THR A 142 23.78 1.99 20.02
N ASN A 143 23.87 1.40 21.22
CA ASN A 143 24.55 1.88 22.45
C ASN A 143 23.69 2.35 23.64
N ASP A 144 22.36 2.24 23.61
CA ASP A 144 21.51 2.63 24.76
C ASP A 144 20.97 1.41 25.54
N VAL A 145 20.81 1.59 26.86
CA VAL A 145 20.10 0.69 27.78
C VAL A 145 18.64 0.57 27.35
N ASP A 146 18.05 -0.62 27.43
CA ASP A 146 16.73 -0.98 26.91
C ASP A 146 15.60 -0.12 27.53
N THR A 147 15.31 1.03 26.93
CA THR A 147 14.19 1.93 27.24
C THR A 147 13.36 2.17 25.98
N ASP A 148 12.12 2.65 26.12
CA ASP A 148 11.25 3.01 24.97
C ASP A 148 11.88 4.12 24.06
N GLU A 149 12.93 4.80 24.52
CA GLU A 149 13.70 5.79 23.75
C GLU A 149 14.78 5.17 22.84
N THR A 150 14.97 3.85 22.90
CA THR A 150 16.00 3.14 22.12
C THR A 150 15.65 2.92 20.65
N TYR A 151 14.39 3.11 20.25
CA TYR A 151 13.96 2.88 18.88
C TYR A 151 13.82 4.19 18.11
N VAL A 152 14.58 4.31 17.02
CA VAL A 152 14.53 5.45 16.11
C VAL A 152 13.98 5.01 14.76
N PHE A 153 13.35 5.92 14.02
CA PHE A 153 12.93 5.61 12.66
C PHE A 153 14.12 5.22 11.79
N LYS A 154 13.92 4.22 10.93
CA LYS A 154 14.79 3.98 9.79
C LYS A 154 14.75 5.23 8.89
N PRO A 155 15.87 5.60 8.24
CA PRO A 155 15.86 6.69 7.28
C PRO A 155 14.87 6.35 6.14
N ILE A 156 14.12 7.36 5.70
CA ILE A 156 13.18 7.26 4.58
C ILE A 156 13.68 8.22 3.51
N GLU A 157 14.14 7.68 2.40
CA GLU A 157 14.65 8.45 1.27
C GLU A 157 13.49 8.97 0.41
N ASN A 158 12.45 8.16 0.21
CA ASN A 158 11.26 8.56 -0.53
C ASN A 158 9.97 8.17 0.20
N LEU A 159 9.04 9.12 0.31
CA LEU A 159 7.75 8.96 0.94
C LEU A 159 6.63 9.31 -0.04
N TYR A 160 5.85 8.31 -0.43
CA TYR A 160 4.64 8.46 -1.24
C TYR A 160 3.43 8.36 -0.31
N ILE A 161 2.87 9.52 0.00
CA ILE A 161 1.89 9.70 1.08
C ILE A 161 0.53 10.13 0.54
N ASP A 162 -0.54 9.62 1.14
CA ASP A 162 -1.91 10.11 0.93
C ASP A 162 -2.05 11.54 1.48
N MET A 163 -2.43 12.45 0.58
CA MET A 163 -2.57 13.88 0.85
C MET A 163 -4.03 14.34 0.80
N THR A 164 -5.00 13.42 0.83
CA THR A 164 -6.45 13.69 0.70
C THR A 164 -6.89 14.83 1.64
N PHE A 165 -6.40 14.83 2.87
CA PHE A 165 -6.71 15.85 3.87
C PHE A 165 -5.52 16.74 4.23
N PHE A 166 -4.47 16.79 3.40
CA PHE A 166 -3.34 17.70 3.62
C PHE A 166 -3.71 19.13 3.25
N ARG A 167 -4.60 19.71 4.06
CA ARG A 167 -5.12 21.06 3.88
C ARG A 167 -5.13 21.79 5.23
N PRO A 168 -4.73 23.07 5.27
CA PRO A 168 -4.58 23.82 6.52
C PRO A 168 -5.92 24.06 7.25
N ASP A 169 -7.05 23.97 6.54
CA ASP A 169 -8.40 24.09 7.09
C ASP A 169 -8.90 22.79 7.76
N ILE A 170 -8.24 21.65 7.52
CA ILE A 170 -8.61 20.34 8.09
C ILE A 170 -7.57 19.95 9.14
N LEU A 171 -7.66 20.55 10.32
CA LEU A 171 -6.73 20.29 11.43
C LEU A 171 -7.08 19.03 12.24
N HIS A 172 -8.35 18.65 12.25
CA HIS A 172 -8.82 17.54 13.06
C HIS A 172 -9.93 16.77 12.34
N ILE A 173 -9.80 15.45 12.34
CA ILE A 173 -10.84 14.52 11.89
C ILE A 173 -11.19 13.62 13.08
N PRO A 174 -12.48 13.54 13.50
CA PRO A 174 -12.90 12.69 14.62
C PRO A 174 -12.46 11.24 14.42
N THR A 175 -12.00 10.54 15.46
CA THR A 175 -11.49 9.16 15.32
C THR A 175 -12.58 8.21 14.80
N ARG A 176 -12.16 7.00 14.41
CA ARG A 176 -13.10 5.95 13.99
C ARG A 176 -14.11 5.66 15.11
N GLU A 177 -13.63 5.57 16.35
CA GLU A 177 -14.42 5.27 17.54
C GLU A 177 -15.45 6.37 17.79
N VAL A 178 -15.04 7.64 17.78
CA VAL A 178 -15.94 8.79 17.93
C VAL A 178 -16.99 8.83 16.83
N SER A 179 -16.59 8.56 15.58
CA SER A 179 -17.50 8.53 14.44
C SER A 179 -18.53 7.38 14.56
N CYS A 180 -18.08 6.20 14.99
CA CYS A 180 -18.94 5.05 15.23
C CYS A 180 -19.91 5.29 16.39
N GLU A 181 -19.45 5.88 17.49
CA GLU A 181 -20.29 6.19 18.64
C GLU A 181 -21.39 7.20 18.28
N ALA A 182 -21.04 8.26 17.55
CA ALA A 182 -22.02 9.23 17.06
C ALA A 182 -23.09 8.57 16.17
N LEU A 183 -22.69 7.67 15.27
CA LEU A 183 -23.63 6.93 14.42
C LEU A 183 -24.55 6.02 15.26
N ILE A 184 -24.01 5.30 16.23
CA ILE A 184 -24.78 4.42 17.11
C ILE A 184 -25.82 5.22 17.92
N LEU A 185 -25.41 6.36 18.48
CA LEU A 185 -26.31 7.23 19.25
C LEU A 185 -27.43 7.78 18.35
N TRP A 186 -27.09 8.21 17.14
CA TRP A 186 -28.07 8.68 16.17
C TRP A 186 -29.09 7.59 15.78
N ILE A 187 -28.62 6.38 15.46
CA ILE A 187 -29.50 5.23 15.14
C ILE A 187 -30.39 4.87 16.34
N LYS A 188 -29.85 4.87 17.56
CA LYS A 188 -30.65 4.61 18.78
C LYS A 188 -31.77 5.61 18.96
N GLY A 189 -31.49 6.90 18.77
CA GLY A 189 -32.52 7.94 18.81
C GLY A 189 -33.58 7.74 17.74
N LEU A 190 -33.15 7.44 16.50
CA LEU A 190 -34.02 7.18 15.36
C LEU A 190 -34.98 6.00 15.60
N VAL A 191 -34.49 4.93 16.23
CA VAL A 191 -35.28 3.73 16.56
C VAL A 191 -36.20 3.95 17.77
N ALA A 192 -35.80 4.78 18.74
CA ALA A 192 -36.57 5.03 19.95
C ALA A 192 -37.78 5.97 19.72
N ASP A 193 -37.72 6.82 18.70
CA ASP A 193 -38.79 7.74 18.35
C ASP A 193 -39.98 7.00 17.71
N LYS A 194 -41.06 6.83 18.48
CA LYS A 194 -42.29 6.14 18.03
C LYS A 194 -43.07 6.92 16.96
N SER A 195 -42.76 8.20 16.75
CA SER A 195 -43.36 8.99 15.66
C SER A 195 -42.65 8.76 14.32
N ASN A 196 -41.47 8.15 14.35
CA ASN A 196 -40.68 7.89 13.16
C ASN A 196 -41.22 6.66 12.40
N THR A 197 -41.55 6.85 11.12
CA THR A 197 -42.04 5.79 10.23
C THR A 197 -40.96 5.24 9.30
N ALA A 198 -39.70 5.61 9.51
CA ALA A 198 -38.59 5.16 8.67
C ALA A 198 -38.37 3.65 8.81
N ASN A 199 -38.49 2.93 7.69
CA ASN A 199 -38.06 1.54 7.62
C ASN A 199 -36.53 1.50 7.52
N ILE A 200 -35.87 0.95 8.55
CA ILE A 200 -34.41 0.79 8.56
C ILE A 200 -34.06 -0.54 7.90
N TYR A 201 -33.43 -0.47 6.73
CA TYR A 201 -32.92 -1.65 6.03
C TYR A 201 -31.39 -1.70 6.19
N PHE A 202 -30.90 -2.73 6.86
CA PHE A 202 -29.48 -3.05 6.86
C PHE A 202 -29.20 -3.95 5.66
N LYS A 203 -28.48 -3.44 4.67
CA LYS A 203 -28.01 -4.26 3.56
C LYS A 203 -26.73 -4.98 4.02
N THR A 204 -26.86 -6.25 4.37
CA THR A 204 -25.74 -7.17 4.58
C THR A 204 -25.06 -7.52 3.27
#